data_AF-A0A0G0B698-F1
#
_entry.id   AF-A0A0G0B698-F1
#
_cell.length_a   1.000
_cell.length_b   1.000
_cell.length_c   1.000
_cell.angle_alpha   90.00
_cell.angle_beta   90.00
_cell.angle_gamma   90.00
#
_symmetry.space_group_name_H-M   'P 1'
#
loop_
_entity.id
_entity.type
_entity.pdbx_description
1 polymer ?
#
loop_
_entity_poly.entity_id
_entity_poly.type
_entity_poly.pdbx_seq_one_letter_code
_entity_poly.pdbx_strand_id
1 'polypeptide(L)' 'MDNKKLYVGNLPWTITNDSLKEMFAQFGEVTEAVIITDRMSGRSKGFGFVTFATEEAAAAATQQMQEKEFEGRKIG' A
#
# COMPACT_ATOMS: atom_id res chain seq x y z
N MET A 1 -5.21 16.36 8.44
CA MET A 1 -4.89 14.91 8.44
C MET A 1 -4.91 14.47 7.00
N ASP A 2 -3.80 13.96 6.47
CA ASP A 2 -3.67 13.56 5.08
C ASP A 2 -4.43 12.24 4.84
N ASN A 3 -5.75 12.34 4.69
CA ASN A 3 -6.69 11.22 4.52
C ASN A 3 -6.59 10.52 3.14
N LYS A 4 -5.46 10.71 2.45
CA LYS A 4 -5.17 10.19 1.12
C LYS A 4 -4.00 9.22 1.11
N LYS A 5 -3.26 9.13 2.23
CA LYS A 5 -2.06 8.29 2.36
C LYS A 5 -2.36 7.03 3.17
N LEU A 6 -2.09 5.88 2.58
CA LEU A 6 -2.28 4.56 3.14
C LEU A 6 -0.94 3.88 3.44
N TYR A 7 -0.91 3.17 4.56
CA TYR A 7 0.17 2.25 4.88
C TYR A 7 -0.22 0.84 4.43
N VAL A 8 0.72 0.17 3.75
CA VAL A 8 0.51 -1.17 3.21
C VAL A 8 1.63 -2.06 3.73
N GLY A 9 1.30 -2.93 4.67
CA GLY A 9 2.23 -3.89 5.27
C GLY A 9 2.04 -5.31 4.74
N ASN A 10 2.94 -6.21 5.16
CA ASN A 10 2.93 -7.63 4.82
C ASN A 10 2.98 -7.91 3.30
N LEU A 11 3.71 -7.07 2.57
CA LEU A 11 3.92 -7.21 1.15
C LEU A 11 5.09 -8.17 0.86
N PRO A 12 5.03 -8.94 -0.24
CA PRO A 12 6.12 -9.84 -0.61
C PRO A 12 7.39 -9.06 -0.95
N TRP A 13 8.57 -9.61 -0.67
CA TRP A 13 9.84 -8.88 -0.90
C TRP A 13 10.12 -8.56 -2.38
N THR A 14 9.43 -9.22 -3.29
CA THR A 14 9.51 -9.00 -4.74
C THR A 14 8.61 -7.88 -5.24
N ILE A 15 7.73 -7.32 -4.38
CA ILE A 15 6.83 -6.26 -4.83
C ILE A 15 7.63 -4.99 -5.15
N THR A 16 7.17 -4.30 -6.19
CA THR A 16 7.75 -3.02 -6.64
C THR A 16 6.72 -1.91 -6.52
N ASN A 17 7.19 -0.67 -6.60
CA ASN A 17 6.33 0.51 -6.61
C ASN A 17 5.29 0.45 -7.73
N ASP A 18 5.65 -0.10 -8.89
CA ASP A 18 4.75 -0.26 -10.04
C ASP A 18 3.65 -1.27 -9.74
N SER A 19 4.02 -2.46 -9.23
CA SER A 19 3.04 -3.47 -8.82
C SER A 19 2.11 -2.99 -7.71
N LEU A 20 2.62 -2.18 -6.77
CA LEU A 20 1.81 -1.52 -5.75
C LEU A 20 0.83 -0.56 -6.43
N LYS A 21 1.33 0.30 -7.32
CA LYS A 21 0.52 1.27 -8.04
C LYS A 21 -0.58 0.59 -8.85
N GLU A 22 -0.27 -0.46 -9.62
CA GLU A 22 -1.26 -1.23 -10.39
C GLU A 22 -2.30 -1.90 -9.48
N MET A 23 -1.87 -2.51 -8.37
CA MET A 23 -2.77 -3.14 -7.41
C MET A 23 -3.74 -2.15 -6.80
N PHE A 24 -3.31 -0.91 -6.60
CA PHE A 24 -4.14 0.14 -6.03
C PHE A 24 -4.88 0.99 -7.07
N ALA A 25 -4.42 0.99 -8.33
CA ALA A 25 -5.05 1.69 -9.44
C ALA A 25 -6.48 1.21 -9.73
N GLN A 26 -6.82 -0.04 -9.36
CA GLN A 26 -8.18 -0.56 -9.45
C GLN A 26 -9.18 0.13 -8.50
N PHE A 27 -8.69 0.72 -7.40
CA PHE A 27 -9.53 1.42 -6.42
C PHE A 27 -9.63 2.92 -6.73
N GLY A 28 -8.66 3.47 -7.45
CA GLY A 28 -8.67 4.85 -7.93
C GLY A 28 -7.28 5.35 -8.32
N GLU A 29 -7.18 6.63 -8.63
CA GLU A 29 -5.94 7.23 -9.12
C GLU A 29 -4.88 7.34 -8.00
N VAL A 30 -3.79 6.59 -8.16
CA VAL A 30 -2.65 6.61 -7.25
C VAL A 30 -1.68 7.71 -7.67
N THR A 31 -1.57 8.74 -6.85
CA THR A 31 -0.64 9.86 -7.02
C THR A 31 0.80 9.41 -6.74
N GLU A 32 1.01 8.62 -5.69
CA GLU A 32 2.33 8.21 -5.25
C GLU A 32 2.31 6.79 -4.67
N ALA A 33 3.32 5.99 -4.99
CA ALA A 33 3.50 4.65 -4.46
C ALA A 33 4.98 4.45 -4.09
N VAL A 34 5.26 4.25 -2.82
CA VAL A 34 6.63 4.12 -2.29
C VAL A 34 6.78 2.83 -1.50
N ILE A 35 7.61 1.92 -2.00
CA ILE A 35 8.00 0.73 -1.23
C ILE A 35 9.22 1.05 -0.39
N ILE A 36 9.16 0.68 0.88
CA ILE A 36 10.28 0.86 1.79
C ILE A 36 11.19 -0.36 1.67
N THR A 37 12.33 -0.14 1.05
CA THR A 37 13.42 -1.11 0.95
C THR A 37 14.48 -0.82 2.01
N ASP A 38 15.14 -1.88 2.45
CA ASP A 38 16.30 -1.80 3.31
C ASP A 38 17.47 -1.19 2.52
N ARG A 39 18.01 -0.07 3.01
CA ARG A 39 19.07 0.66 2.31
C ARG A 39 20.40 -0.10 2.22
N MET A 40 20.63 -1.09 3.09
CA MET A 40 21.88 -1.84 3.11
C MET A 40 21.83 -3.04 2.17
N SER A 41 20.71 -3.76 2.13
CA SER A 41 20.53 -4.97 1.30
C SER A 41 19.76 -4.72 0.00
N GLY A 42 19.12 -3.56 -0.15
CA GLY A 42 18.22 -3.25 -1.27
C GLY A 42 16.92 -4.06 -1.26
N ARG A 43 16.69 -4.91 -0.25
CA ARG A 43 15.51 -5.78 -0.18
C ARG A 43 14.32 -5.02 0.38
N SER A 44 13.13 -5.22 -0.19
CA SER A 44 11.89 -4.69 0.38
C SER A 44 11.74 -5.12 1.84
N LYS A 45 11.40 -4.19 2.72
CA LYS A 45 11.10 -4.50 4.13
C LYS A 45 9.70 -5.14 4.30
N GLY A 46 9.01 -5.39 3.20
CA GLY A 46 7.67 -5.96 3.17
C GLY A 46 6.57 -4.95 3.53
N PHE A 47 6.85 -3.66 3.36
CA PHE A 47 5.85 -2.61 3.54
C PHE A 47 6.12 -1.39 2.65
N GLY A 48 5.08 -0.61 2.41
CA GLY A 48 5.10 0.59 1.60
C GLY A 48 3.99 1.56 1.96
N PHE A 49 3.97 2.68 1.25
CA PHE A 49 2.98 3.72 1.37
C PHE A 49 2.38 4.04 -0.01
N VAL A 50 1.08 4.26 -0.04
CA VAL A 50 0.33 4.64 -1.25
C VAL A 50 -0.41 5.93 -0.96
N THR A 51 -0.27 6.92 -1.82
CA THR A 51 -1.01 8.17 -1.76
C THR A 51 -1.94 8.26 -2.95
N PHE A 52 -3.23 8.43 -2.68
CA PHE A 52 -4.27 8.58 -3.70
C PHE A 52 -4.52 10.06 -4.05
N ALA A 53 -5.13 10.28 -5.21
CA ALA A 53 -5.58 11.61 -5.62
C ALA A 53 -6.80 12.06 -4.80
N THR A 54 -7.70 11.12 -4.48
CA THR A 54 -8.96 11.35 -3.78
C THR A 54 -9.05 10.56 -2.47
N GLU A 55 -9.80 11.11 -1.51
CA GLU A 55 -10.07 10.44 -0.23
C GLU A 55 -10.97 9.21 -0.39
N GLU A 56 -11.90 9.23 -1.35
CA GLU A 56 -12.76 8.08 -1.66
C GLU A 56 -11.96 6.87 -2.12
N ALA A 57 -10.96 7.07 -3.00
CA ALA A 57 -10.08 5.99 -3.45
C ALA A 57 -9.23 5.44 -2.30
N ALA A 58 -8.73 6.33 -1.43
CA ALA A 58 -8.01 5.92 -0.23
C ALA A 58 -8.90 5.13 0.75
N ALA A 59 -10.15 5.55 0.95
CA ALA A 59 -11.10 4.86 1.81
C ALA A 59 -11.48 3.48 1.27
N ALA A 60 -11.79 3.37 -0.03
CA ALA A 60 -12.10 2.10 -0.68
C ALA A 60 -10.92 1.12 -0.64
N ALA A 61 -9.72 1.61 -0.94
CA ALA A 61 -8.50 0.83 -0.85
C ALA A 61 -8.19 0.39 0.59
N THR A 62 -8.43 1.25 1.58
CA THR A 62 -8.28 0.91 3.00
C THR A 62 -9.25 -0.18 3.39
N GLN A 63 -10.54 -0.01 3.11
CA GLN A 63 -11.57 -1.00 3.42
C GLN A 63 -11.23 -2.35 2.79
N GLN A 64 -10.83 -2.36 1.52
CA GLN A 64 -10.56 -3.61 0.83
C GLN A 64 -9.23 -4.27 1.22
N MET A 65 -8.22 -3.48 1.60
CA MET A 65 -6.98 -3.99 2.19
C MET A 65 -7.16 -4.47 3.63
N GLN A 66 -8.04 -3.84 4.41
CA GLN A 66 -8.40 -4.29 5.76
C GLN A 66 -9.25 -5.56 5.71
N GLU A 67 -10.15 -5.68 4.73
CA GLU A 67 -10.91 -6.91 4.46
C GLU A 67 -10.04 -8.02 3.85
N LYS A 68 -9.02 -7.67 3.07
CA LYS A 68 -7.97 -8.62 2.67
C LYS A 68 -7.02 -8.84 3.84
N GLU A 69 -7.44 -9.68 4.78
CA GLU A 69 -6.53 -10.32 5.74
C GLU A 69 -5.34 -10.95 5.00
N PHE A 70 -4.17 -10.30 5.05
CA PHE A 70 -2.91 -10.98 4.78
C PHE A 70 -2.53 -11.73 6.07
N GLU A 71 -2.99 -12.98 6.17
CA GLU A 71 -2.66 -13.96 7.22
C GLU A 71 -3.24 -13.72 8.63
N GLY A 72 -4.54 -13.43 8.76
CA GLY A 72 -5.25 -13.70 10.03
C GLY A 72 -4.90 -12.78 11.20
N ARG A 73 -4.27 -11.63 10.97
CA ARG A 73 -3.90 -10.70 12.06
C ARG A 73 -4.38 -9.28 11.80
N LYS A 74 -5.44 -8.93 12.54
CA LYS A 74 -5.96 -7.57 12.75
C LYS A 74 -4.81 -6.64 13.13
N ILE A 75 -4.56 -5.62 12.32
CA ILE A 75 -3.71 -4.49 12.66
C ILE A 75 -4.63 -3.34 13.09
N GLY A 76 -4.57 -3.00 14.37
CA GLY A 76 -5.24 -1.85 14.99
C GLY A 76 -4.22 -0.86 15.52
#